data_AF-A0A8H7CU77-F1
#
_entry.id   AF-A0A8H7CU77-F1
#
_cell.length_a   1.000
_cell.length_b   1.000
_cell.length_c   1.000
_cell.angle_alpha   90.00
_cell.angle_beta   90.00
_cell.angle_gamma   90.00
#
_symmetry.space_group_name_H-M   'P 1'
#
loop_
_entity.id
_entity.type
_entity.pdbx_description
1 polymer ?
#
loop_
_entity_poly.entity_id
_entity_poly.type
_entity_poly.pdbx_seq_one_letter_code
_entity_poly.pdbx_strand_id
1 'polypeptide(L)'
;MSIKYQLREAQPNNEKNLSPRCPVFTLVIGIDEYKSNSIPNLKGCVNDAHTVKNFLTNRFNIPKSQVAFLTNQDATRENILGKFQTHLANNPCIQKDDTIIVYYAGHGSRAPAPASWPATDGKIETLVPHDERQKDTKGEPIHGIPDRTINILLSRLASAKGNNITVIFDCCHSGGLSRGDSSCDGIIGWRFVETFEPIPGNLDEDLFRGRAAGTDLPPNITHGFTETHVLLAACRQLQRARECISVEGTPCGFFTNALIKQLRTMGPKKAVTYAELVDRLPTLPDQHPQCEGANKDRFLFELRGPVRDRRAFEAAVDADGTVKVEAGSLHGIVVGTQFVPAQQAFEDKQQRLTFAAVSVCLDSSILRPIAPVDDWVPLLHGTELVVSNWNNESALMKVILQSDDGCSLAPSDPDCRANPAQFHRRRLTI
;
A
#
# COMPACT_ATOMS: atom_id res chain seq x y z
N MET A 1 50.73 21.88 39.61
CA MET A 1 49.71 21.99 38.55
C MET A 1 48.77 20.81 38.69
N SER A 2 47.59 21.01 39.28
CA SER A 2 46.56 19.97 39.40
C SER A 2 45.29 20.53 38.77
N ILE A 3 44.91 19.97 37.63
CA ILE A 3 43.72 20.33 36.88
C ILE A 3 42.53 19.64 37.58
N LYS A 4 41.65 20.43 38.21
CA LYS A 4 40.36 19.95 38.72
C LYS A 4 39.35 20.00 37.58
N TYR A 5 38.90 18.83 37.10
CA TYR A 5 37.74 18.73 36.22
C TYR A 5 36.46 18.93 37.06
N GLN A 6 35.70 19.99 36.79
CA GLN A 6 34.34 20.14 37.28
C GLN A 6 33.41 19.25 36.44
N LEU A 7 32.77 18.28 37.10
CA LEU A 7 31.67 17.51 36.53
C LEU A 7 30.46 18.45 36.37
N ARG A 8 30.01 18.68 35.13
CA ARG A 8 28.70 19.28 34.86
C ARG A 8 27.64 18.20 35.05
N GLU A 9 26.74 18.39 36.01
CA GLU A 9 25.55 17.56 36.17
C GLU A 9 24.67 17.68 34.91
N ALA A 10 24.38 16.55 34.29
CA ALA A 10 23.46 16.47 33.17
C ALA A 10 22.02 16.65 33.69
N GLN A 11 21.30 17.62 33.14
CA GLN A 11 19.88 17.79 33.40
C GLN A 11 19.09 16.58 32.85
N PRO A 12 18.05 16.10 33.54
CA PRO A 12 17.28 14.94 33.11
C PRO A 12 16.53 15.28 31.82
N ASN A 13 16.85 14.56 30.74
CA ASN A 13 16.11 14.64 29.49
C ASN A 13 14.66 14.22 29.72
N ASN A 14 13.76 15.11 29.33
CA ASN A 14 12.32 14.98 29.43
C ASN A 14 11.84 13.95 28.40
N GLU A 15 11.89 12.66 28.74
CA GLU A 15 11.28 11.57 27.97
C GLU A 15 9.76 11.75 28.01
N LYS A 16 9.23 12.48 27.02
CA LYS A 16 7.79 12.48 26.72
C LYS A 16 7.41 11.05 26.37
N ASN A 17 6.52 10.47 27.17
CA ASN A 17 5.75 9.27 26.86
C ASN A 17 5.19 9.34 25.42
N LEU A 18 5.90 8.75 24.47
CA LEU A 18 5.49 8.68 23.06
C LEU A 18 4.65 7.43 22.90
N SER A 19 3.32 7.58 22.97
CA SER A 19 2.40 6.59 22.40
C SER A 19 2.82 6.30 20.95
N PRO A 20 2.84 5.04 20.50
CA PRO A 20 3.29 4.70 19.15
C PRO A 20 2.44 5.43 18.10
N ARG A 21 3.10 6.23 17.26
CA ARG A 21 2.46 6.99 16.18
C ARG A 21 1.96 6.02 15.11
N CYS A 22 0.66 6.05 14.80
CA CYS A 22 0.14 5.42 13.59
C CYS A 22 0.54 6.30 12.40
N PRO A 23 1.29 5.79 11.39
CA PRO A 23 1.78 6.57 10.26
C PRO A 23 0.94 6.29 8.99
N VAL A 24 -0.38 6.18 9.16
CA VAL A 24 -1.31 5.84 8.08
C VAL A 24 -2.39 6.89 7.99
N PHE A 25 -2.43 7.59 6.87
CA PHE A 25 -3.42 8.60 6.59
C PHE A 25 -4.31 8.16 5.45
N THR A 26 -5.61 8.36 5.59
CA THR A 26 -6.57 7.90 4.59
C THR A 26 -7.53 9.00 4.17
N LEU A 27 -7.82 9.06 2.88
CA LEU A 27 -8.92 9.81 2.31
C LEU A 27 -9.86 8.82 1.65
N VAL A 28 -11.03 8.60 2.24
CA VAL A 28 -12.01 7.62 1.77
C VAL A 28 -13.27 8.36 1.32
N ILE A 29 -13.64 8.16 0.06
CA ILE A 29 -14.73 8.87 -0.62
C ILE A 29 -15.74 7.84 -1.15
N GLY A 30 -17.02 8.01 -0.85
CA GLY A 30 -18.11 7.15 -1.34
C GLY A 30 -19.34 7.96 -1.74
N ILE A 31 -19.78 7.87 -2.99
CA ILE A 31 -20.86 8.72 -3.51
C ILE A 31 -21.96 7.86 -4.13
N ASP A 32 -23.07 7.73 -3.42
CA ASP A 32 -24.30 7.11 -3.93
C ASP A 32 -25.29 8.15 -4.45
N GLU A 33 -25.41 9.29 -3.76
CA GLU A 33 -26.37 10.32 -4.09
C GLU A 33 -25.70 11.48 -4.83
N TYR A 34 -26.29 11.90 -5.94
CA TYR A 34 -25.84 13.06 -6.73
C TYR A 34 -26.91 14.14 -6.71
N LYS A 35 -26.49 15.40 -6.56
CA LYS A 35 -27.40 16.54 -6.48
C LYS A 35 -28.12 16.82 -7.81
N SER A 36 -27.48 16.48 -8.92
CA SER A 36 -28.08 16.61 -10.25
C SER A 36 -29.00 15.43 -10.54
N ASN A 37 -30.27 15.69 -10.80
CA ASN A 37 -31.23 14.67 -11.24
C ASN A 37 -30.86 14.00 -12.58
N SER A 38 -29.91 14.57 -13.33
CA SER A 38 -29.40 14.00 -14.58
C SER A 38 -28.32 12.93 -14.37
N ILE A 39 -27.85 12.77 -13.13
CA ILE A 39 -26.90 11.73 -12.73
C ILE A 39 -27.69 10.72 -11.91
N PRO A 40 -27.77 9.44 -12.34
CA PRO A 40 -28.47 8.43 -11.58
C PRO A 40 -27.77 8.17 -10.25
N ASN A 41 -28.53 7.91 -9.19
CA ASN A 41 -27.94 7.50 -7.91
C ASN A 41 -27.45 6.04 -7.96
N LEU A 42 -26.38 5.77 -7.24
CA LEU A 42 -25.83 4.45 -6.96
C LEU A 42 -26.34 3.95 -5.60
N LYS A 43 -26.00 2.72 -5.20
CA LYS A 43 -26.51 2.11 -3.96
C LYS A 43 -25.45 1.53 -3.04
N GLY A 44 -24.25 1.26 -3.55
CA GLY A 44 -23.21 0.51 -2.86
C GLY A 44 -21.92 1.28 -2.59
N CYS A 45 -21.77 2.51 -3.08
CA CYS A 45 -20.52 3.27 -2.95
C CYS A 45 -20.28 3.77 -1.53
N VAL A 46 -21.33 4.20 -0.83
CA VAL A 46 -21.22 4.60 0.58
C VAL A 46 -20.95 3.37 1.45
N ASN A 47 -21.62 2.24 1.18
CA ASN A 47 -21.37 0.98 1.87
C ASN A 47 -19.93 0.49 1.68
N ASP A 48 -19.42 0.58 0.45
CA ASP A 48 -18.02 0.28 0.14
C ASP A 48 -17.05 1.19 0.90
N ALA A 49 -17.28 2.51 0.90
CA ALA A 49 -16.47 3.47 1.62
C ALA A 49 -16.43 3.16 3.13
N HIS A 50 -17.57 2.81 3.73
CA HIS A 50 -17.62 2.34 5.11
C HIS A 50 -16.84 1.04 5.31
N THR A 51 -16.97 0.08 4.40
CA THR A 51 -16.29 -1.22 4.47
C THR A 51 -14.77 -1.05 4.41
N VAL A 52 -14.27 -0.23 3.47
CA VAL A 52 -12.84 0.06 3.32
C VAL A 52 -12.32 0.85 4.53
N LYS A 53 -13.03 1.90 4.95
CA LYS A 53 -12.66 2.67 6.16
C LYS A 53 -12.53 1.75 7.36
N ASN A 54 -13.56 0.94 7.65
CA ASN A 54 -13.57 0.05 8.80
C ASN A 54 -12.46 -1.00 8.72
N PHE A 55 -12.22 -1.56 7.53
CA PHE A 55 -11.11 -2.49 7.32
C PHE A 55 -9.76 -1.83 7.65
N LEU A 56 -9.47 -0.66 7.07
CA LEU A 56 -8.21 0.05 7.27
C LEU A 56 -8.03 0.50 8.72
N THR A 57 -9.06 1.08 9.34
CA THR A 57 -8.99 1.53 10.74
C THR A 57 -8.77 0.38 11.69
N ASN A 58 -9.43 -0.76 11.48
CA ASN A 58 -9.29 -1.92 12.37
C ASN A 58 -7.97 -2.65 12.14
N ARG A 59 -7.51 -2.72 10.89
CA ARG A 59 -6.25 -3.40 10.52
C ARG A 59 -5.03 -2.68 11.07
N PHE A 60 -5.06 -1.34 11.10
CA PHE A 60 -3.90 -0.50 11.42
C PHE A 60 -4.07 0.38 12.65
N ASN A 61 -5.20 0.25 13.37
CA ASN A 61 -5.57 1.08 14.52
C ASN A 61 -5.47 2.58 14.20
N ILE A 62 -5.94 2.98 13.01
CA ILE A 62 -5.83 4.36 12.53
C ILE A 62 -6.69 5.28 13.41
N PRO A 63 -6.12 6.32 14.05
CA PRO A 63 -6.90 7.29 14.79
C PRO A 63 -7.88 8.02 13.88
N LYS A 64 -9.07 8.35 14.39
CA LYS A 64 -10.09 9.10 13.63
C LYS A 64 -9.55 10.39 13.00
N SER A 65 -8.59 11.06 13.65
CA SER A 65 -7.95 12.28 13.14
C SER A 65 -7.09 12.08 11.89
N GLN A 66 -6.70 10.84 11.57
CA GLN A 66 -5.93 10.48 10.37
C GLN A 66 -6.81 9.91 9.24
N VAL A 67 -8.14 9.96 9.41
CA VAL A 67 -9.12 9.49 8.43
C VAL A 67 -9.98 10.66 7.98
N ALA A 68 -9.77 11.13 6.75
CA ALA A 68 -10.76 11.94 6.06
C ALA A 68 -11.79 11.02 5.39
N PHE A 69 -13.07 11.28 5.66
CA PHE A 69 -14.18 10.49 5.15
C PHE A 69 -15.21 11.45 4.54
N LEU A 70 -15.48 11.31 3.25
CA LEU A 70 -16.46 12.12 2.53
C LEU A 70 -17.50 11.20 1.88
N THR A 71 -18.77 11.41 2.18
CA THR A 71 -19.86 10.62 1.57
C THR A 71 -20.98 11.51 1.08
N ASN A 72 -21.58 11.15 -0.06
CA ASN A 72 -22.72 11.87 -0.65
C ASN A 72 -22.53 13.40 -0.64
N GLN A 73 -23.40 14.14 0.07
CA GLN A 73 -23.42 15.60 0.13
C GLN A 73 -22.09 16.22 0.59
N ASP A 74 -21.29 15.49 1.38
CA ASP A 74 -19.98 15.96 1.82
C ASP A 74 -18.90 15.80 0.74
N ALA A 75 -19.10 14.92 -0.23
CA ALA A 75 -18.17 14.64 -1.33
C ALA A 75 -18.37 15.61 -2.51
N THR A 76 -18.43 16.90 -2.21
CA THR A 76 -18.42 17.97 -3.23
C THR A 76 -17.05 18.07 -3.89
N ARG A 77 -17.01 18.66 -5.09
CA ARG A 77 -15.75 18.92 -5.81
C ARG A 77 -14.75 19.68 -4.94
N GLU A 78 -15.21 20.75 -4.30
CA GLU A 78 -14.40 21.58 -3.41
C GLU A 78 -13.87 20.78 -2.22
N ASN A 79 -14.71 19.99 -1.56
CA ASN A 79 -14.30 19.22 -0.40
C ASN A 79 -13.27 18.13 -0.78
N ILE A 80 -13.45 17.44 -1.90
CA ILE A 80 -12.50 16.41 -2.36
C ILE A 80 -11.13 17.04 -2.61
N LEU A 81 -11.05 18.09 -3.43
CA LEU A 81 -9.80 18.79 -3.72
C LEU A 81 -9.18 19.41 -2.45
N GLY A 82 -10.03 19.99 -1.61
CA GLY A 82 -9.65 20.55 -0.32
C GLY A 82 -9.06 19.51 0.63
N LYS A 83 -9.53 18.25 0.64
CA LYS A 83 -8.94 17.18 1.48
C LYS A 83 -7.61 16.68 0.93
N PHE A 84 -7.42 16.57 -0.39
CA PHE A 84 -6.09 16.32 -0.95
C PHE A 84 -5.07 17.36 -0.48
N GLN A 85 -5.46 18.63 -0.43
CA GLN A 85 -4.58 19.70 0.01
C GLN A 85 -4.40 19.75 1.53
N THR A 86 -5.49 19.85 2.29
CA THR A 86 -5.46 20.14 3.73
C THR A 86 -5.22 18.92 4.60
N HIS A 87 -5.80 17.77 4.25
CA HIS A 87 -5.67 16.54 5.03
C HIS A 87 -4.43 15.73 4.66
N LEU A 88 -3.98 15.80 3.41
CA LEU A 88 -2.82 15.07 2.92
C LEU A 88 -1.59 15.98 2.72
N ALA A 89 -1.57 16.80 1.66
CA ALA A 89 -0.35 17.49 1.24
C ALA A 89 0.21 18.47 2.30
N ASN A 90 -0.65 19.29 2.90
CA ASN A 90 -0.27 20.32 3.87
C ASN A 90 -0.36 19.86 5.33
N ASN A 91 -0.69 18.59 5.58
CA ASN A 91 -0.84 18.09 6.94
C ASN A 91 0.53 17.88 7.59
N PRO A 92 0.87 18.61 8.67
CA PRO A 92 2.18 18.51 9.32
C PRO A 92 2.37 17.21 10.10
N CYS A 93 1.28 16.48 10.40
CA CYS A 93 1.34 15.20 11.09
C CYS A 93 1.78 14.04 10.17
N ILE A 94 1.75 14.24 8.85
CA ILE A 94 2.25 13.28 7.87
C ILE A 94 3.74 13.50 7.68
N GLN A 95 4.53 12.52 8.10
CA GLN A 95 5.98 12.49 7.90
C GLN A 95 6.30 11.92 6.51
N LYS A 96 7.54 12.13 6.06
CA LYS A 96 8.01 11.57 4.80
C LYS A 96 7.90 10.03 4.85
N ASP A 97 7.40 9.46 3.77
CA ASP A 97 7.17 8.04 3.50
C ASP A 97 6.11 7.36 4.38
N ASP A 98 5.31 8.14 5.13
CA ASP A 98 4.07 7.65 5.75
C ASP A 98 3.11 7.07 4.70
N THR A 99 2.35 6.06 5.09
CA THR A 99 1.37 5.44 4.20
C THR A 99 0.21 6.39 3.97
N ILE A 100 -0.07 6.70 2.72
CA ILE A 100 -1.26 7.45 2.32
C ILE A 100 -2.13 6.55 1.45
N ILE A 101 -3.40 6.41 1.84
CA ILE A 101 -4.37 5.60 1.10
C ILE A 101 -5.53 6.50 0.67
N VAL A 102 -5.72 6.65 -0.62
CA VAL A 102 -6.87 7.33 -1.20
C VAL A 102 -7.80 6.26 -1.77
N TYR A 103 -9.06 6.26 -1.33
CA TYR A 103 -10.10 5.37 -1.84
C TYR A 103 -11.25 6.20 -2.40
N TYR A 104 -11.72 5.84 -3.59
CA TYR A 104 -12.89 6.44 -4.21
C TYR A 104 -13.82 5.35 -4.76
N ALA A 105 -15.10 5.43 -4.39
CA ALA A 105 -16.20 4.73 -5.02
C ALA A 105 -17.30 5.72 -5.41
N GLY A 106 -17.74 5.64 -6.66
CA GLY A 106 -18.74 6.54 -7.23
C GLY A 106 -18.74 6.42 -8.74
N HIS A 107 -19.46 7.31 -9.42
CA HIS A 107 -19.39 7.41 -10.87
C HIS A 107 -18.01 7.90 -11.31
N GLY A 108 -17.47 7.28 -12.35
CA GLY A 108 -16.54 7.95 -13.24
C GLY A 108 -17.26 8.38 -14.52
N SER A 109 -16.66 9.31 -15.24
CA SER A 109 -17.24 9.88 -16.45
C SER A 109 -16.18 10.22 -17.49
N ARG A 110 -16.65 10.38 -18.74
CA ARG A 110 -15.88 10.94 -19.86
C ARG A 110 -16.51 12.27 -20.25
N ALA A 111 -15.69 13.29 -20.40
CA ALA A 111 -16.11 14.59 -20.92
C ALA A 111 -15.27 14.99 -22.13
N PRO A 112 -15.81 15.76 -23.10
CA PRO A 112 -15.01 16.35 -24.16
C PRO A 112 -13.86 17.19 -23.58
N ALA A 113 -12.65 16.85 -23.99
CA ALA A 113 -11.46 17.57 -23.58
C ALA A 113 -11.32 18.88 -24.38
N PRO A 114 -10.88 19.98 -23.75
CA PRO A 114 -10.41 21.16 -24.45
C PRO A 114 -9.36 20.80 -25.50
N ALA A 115 -9.33 21.52 -26.63
CA ALA A 115 -8.32 21.32 -27.66
C ALA A 115 -6.87 21.53 -27.18
N SER A 116 -6.68 22.33 -26.11
CA SER A 116 -5.37 22.53 -25.49
C SER A 116 -4.93 21.37 -24.59
N TRP A 117 -5.81 20.41 -24.32
CA TRP A 117 -5.53 19.28 -23.45
C TRP A 117 -5.20 18.04 -24.28
N PRO A 118 -4.20 17.25 -23.85
CA PRO A 118 -3.91 15.98 -24.48
C PRO A 118 -5.07 14.99 -24.25
N ALA A 119 -5.64 14.47 -25.34
CA ALA A 119 -6.71 13.47 -25.27
C ALA A 119 -6.63 12.55 -26.50
N THR A 120 -6.47 11.25 -26.27
CA THR A 120 -6.28 10.26 -27.35
C THR A 120 -7.50 10.15 -28.29
N ASP A 121 -8.71 10.38 -27.77
CA ASP A 121 -9.96 10.33 -28.52
C ASP A 121 -10.82 11.59 -28.33
N GLY A 122 -10.17 12.70 -27.96
CA GLY A 122 -10.84 13.99 -27.69
C GLY A 122 -11.68 14.00 -26.40
N LYS A 123 -11.61 12.96 -25.57
CA LYS A 123 -12.25 12.92 -24.24
C LYS A 123 -11.22 12.76 -23.14
N ILE A 124 -11.58 13.23 -21.94
CA ILE A 124 -10.79 13.11 -20.71
C ILE A 124 -11.62 12.39 -19.64
N GLU A 125 -10.95 11.59 -18.82
CA GLU A 125 -11.60 10.86 -17.74
C GLU A 125 -11.77 11.76 -16.52
N THR A 126 -12.88 11.59 -15.82
CA THR A 126 -13.21 12.39 -14.63
C THR A 126 -13.79 11.51 -13.54
N LEU A 127 -13.47 11.85 -12.29
CA LEU A 127 -14.29 11.44 -11.14
C LEU A 127 -15.47 12.40 -11.03
N VAL A 128 -16.63 11.89 -10.61
CA VAL A 128 -17.89 12.64 -10.54
C VAL A 128 -18.20 13.00 -9.08
N PRO A 129 -18.01 14.27 -8.65
CA PRO A 129 -18.42 14.71 -7.32
C PRO A 129 -19.95 14.75 -7.16
N HIS A 130 -20.41 14.79 -5.91
CA HIS A 130 -21.84 14.88 -5.59
C HIS A 130 -22.55 16.06 -6.28
N ASP A 131 -21.85 17.19 -6.40
CA ASP A 131 -22.36 18.45 -6.91
C ASP A 131 -22.00 18.72 -8.38
N GLU A 132 -21.52 17.71 -9.14
CA GLU A 132 -21.32 17.88 -10.58
C GLU A 132 -22.62 18.31 -11.28
N ARG A 133 -22.49 19.18 -12.30
CA ARG A 133 -23.59 19.79 -13.07
C ARG A 133 -24.45 20.76 -12.25
N GLN A 134 -24.06 21.08 -11.03
CA GLN A 134 -24.63 22.21 -10.27
C GLN A 134 -23.87 23.49 -10.60
N LYS A 135 -24.35 24.61 -10.07
CA LYS A 135 -23.65 25.90 -10.14
C LYS A 135 -22.90 26.15 -8.84
N ASP A 136 -21.68 26.68 -8.96
CA ASP A 136 -20.90 27.15 -7.82
C ASP A 136 -21.44 28.49 -7.26
N THR A 137 -20.74 29.06 -6.28
CA THR A 137 -21.11 30.35 -5.67
C THR A 137 -21.03 31.54 -6.62
N LYS A 138 -20.34 31.39 -7.75
CA LYS A 138 -20.21 32.40 -8.82
C LYS A 138 -21.22 32.18 -9.94
N GLY A 139 -22.00 31.10 -9.88
CA GLY A 139 -22.98 30.73 -10.90
C GLY A 139 -22.41 29.90 -12.05
N GLU A 140 -21.15 29.47 -11.96
CA GLU A 140 -20.46 28.69 -12.98
C GLU A 140 -20.71 27.18 -12.78
N PRO A 141 -20.76 26.38 -13.87
CA PRO A 141 -20.94 24.94 -13.76
C PRO A 141 -19.82 24.26 -12.97
N ILE A 142 -20.20 23.37 -12.05
CA ILE A 142 -19.27 22.50 -11.34
C ILE A 142 -19.01 21.28 -12.22
N HIS A 143 -17.76 21.16 -12.67
CA HIS A 143 -17.30 20.06 -13.51
C HIS A 143 -16.76 18.89 -12.67
N GLY A 144 -16.74 17.70 -13.26
CA GLY A 144 -16.01 16.55 -12.71
C GLY A 144 -14.54 16.87 -12.44
N ILE A 145 -13.86 15.97 -11.72
CA ILE A 145 -12.42 16.12 -11.41
C ILE A 145 -11.63 15.32 -12.46
N PRO A 146 -10.95 15.99 -13.41
CA PRO A 146 -10.20 15.29 -14.45
C PRO A 146 -9.05 14.45 -13.89
N ASP A 147 -8.71 13.38 -14.58
CA ASP A 147 -7.52 12.56 -14.31
C ASP A 147 -6.25 13.40 -14.16
N ARG A 148 -6.04 14.44 -14.99
CA ARG A 148 -4.91 15.36 -14.92
C ARG A 148 -4.89 16.17 -13.63
N THR A 149 -6.05 16.48 -13.07
CA THR A 149 -6.19 17.18 -11.78
C THR A 149 -5.81 16.23 -10.65
N ILE A 150 -6.30 14.99 -10.66
CA ILE A 150 -5.85 13.95 -9.71
C ILE A 150 -4.34 13.74 -9.81
N ASN A 151 -3.79 13.66 -11.03
CA ASN A 151 -2.38 13.44 -11.28
C ASN A 151 -1.50 14.55 -10.68
N ILE A 152 -1.88 15.82 -10.85
CA ILE A 152 -1.09 16.93 -10.27
C ILE A 152 -1.19 16.94 -8.74
N LEU A 153 -2.34 16.58 -8.16
CA LEU A 153 -2.51 16.44 -6.71
C LEU A 153 -1.62 15.31 -6.15
N LEU A 154 -1.61 14.14 -6.80
CA LEU A 154 -0.76 13.01 -6.41
C LEU A 154 0.73 13.33 -6.58
N SER A 155 1.11 14.05 -7.64
CA SER A 155 2.50 14.47 -7.87
C SER A 155 2.99 15.45 -6.80
N ARG A 156 2.16 16.44 -6.43
CA ARG A 156 2.45 17.37 -5.33
C ARG A 156 2.54 16.63 -4.00
N LEU A 157 1.63 15.68 -3.76
CA LEU A 157 1.63 14.87 -2.57
C LEU A 157 2.90 14.01 -2.47
N ALA A 158 3.28 13.32 -3.54
CA ALA A 158 4.50 12.51 -3.61
C ALA A 158 5.76 13.37 -3.39
N SER A 159 5.80 14.56 -3.98
CA SER A 159 6.90 15.51 -3.79
C SER A 159 7.01 15.99 -2.34
N ALA A 160 5.87 16.22 -1.67
CA ALA A 160 5.83 16.73 -0.30
C ALA A 160 6.05 15.63 0.75
N LYS A 161 5.55 14.42 0.51
CA LYS A 161 5.39 13.35 1.52
C LYS A 161 6.05 12.02 1.16
N GLY A 162 6.60 11.86 -0.04
CA GLY A 162 7.12 10.58 -0.53
C GLY A 162 6.08 9.76 -1.28
N ASN A 163 6.51 8.69 -1.96
CA ASN A 163 5.68 7.92 -2.89
C ASN A 163 4.97 6.72 -2.26
N ASN A 164 4.84 6.67 -0.93
CA ASN A 164 4.05 5.67 -0.22
C ASN A 164 2.55 5.97 -0.27
N ILE A 165 2.07 6.11 -1.50
CA ILE A 165 0.72 6.50 -1.82
C ILE A 165 0.07 5.34 -2.56
N THR A 166 -1.07 4.87 -2.05
CA THR A 166 -1.96 3.93 -2.72
C THR A 166 -3.24 4.64 -3.10
N VAL A 167 -3.64 4.53 -4.36
CA VAL A 167 -4.91 5.03 -4.85
C VAL A 167 -5.76 3.83 -5.26
N ILE A 168 -6.99 3.77 -4.78
CA ILE A 168 -7.92 2.69 -5.06
C ILE A 168 -9.19 3.30 -5.65
N PHE A 169 -9.45 3.01 -6.92
CA PHE A 169 -10.61 3.52 -7.65
C PHE A 169 -11.57 2.39 -8.01
N ASP A 170 -12.75 2.41 -7.39
CA ASP A 170 -13.88 1.57 -7.75
C ASP A 170 -14.94 2.37 -8.53
N CYS A 171 -14.54 2.79 -9.74
CA CYS A 171 -15.35 3.56 -10.69
C CYS A 171 -15.02 3.16 -12.14
N CYS A 172 -15.89 3.53 -13.08
CA CYS A 172 -15.67 3.30 -14.51
C CYS A 172 -15.01 4.51 -15.19
N HIS A 173 -14.06 4.27 -16.09
CA HIS A 173 -13.50 5.30 -16.97
C HIS A 173 -13.96 5.16 -18.42
N SER A 174 -15.02 4.36 -18.69
CA SER A 174 -15.41 4.13 -20.08
C SER A 174 -16.86 3.74 -20.29
N GLY A 175 -17.41 4.25 -21.39
CA GLY A 175 -18.73 3.92 -21.91
C GLY A 175 -18.74 2.72 -22.87
N GLY A 176 -17.79 1.78 -22.75
CA GLY A 176 -17.67 0.62 -23.65
C GLY A 176 -19.03 -0.03 -23.96
N LEU A 177 -19.27 -0.34 -25.24
CA LEU A 177 -20.49 -0.99 -25.74
C LEU A 177 -20.63 -2.38 -25.11
N SER A 178 -21.59 -2.55 -24.21
CA SER A 178 -22.07 -3.88 -23.85
C SER A 178 -22.95 -4.41 -24.99
N ARG A 179 -22.33 -5.06 -25.98
CA ARG A 179 -23.02 -6.17 -26.65
C ARG A 179 -22.98 -7.33 -25.67
N GLY A 180 -24.14 -7.77 -25.20
CA GLY A 180 -24.27 -8.99 -24.42
C GLY A 180 -24.86 -8.76 -23.05
N ASP A 181 -26.17 -8.95 -22.99
CA ASP A 181 -26.95 -9.30 -21.81
C ASP A 181 -26.31 -10.56 -21.18
N SER A 182 -25.30 -10.35 -20.34
CA SER A 182 -24.58 -11.42 -19.66
C SER A 182 -25.25 -11.61 -18.32
N SER A 183 -26.15 -12.59 -18.27
CA SER A 183 -26.95 -13.04 -17.12
C SER A 183 -26.08 -13.49 -15.94
N CYS A 184 -25.44 -12.55 -15.26
CA CYS A 184 -24.87 -12.78 -13.94
C CYS A 184 -25.82 -12.20 -12.90
N ASP A 185 -26.45 -13.10 -12.13
CA ASP A 185 -27.36 -12.76 -11.05
C ASP A 185 -26.72 -11.73 -10.11
N GLY A 186 -27.41 -10.61 -9.89
CA GLY A 186 -27.07 -9.63 -8.85
C GLY A 186 -26.39 -8.33 -9.30
N ILE A 187 -26.24 -8.04 -10.60
CA ILE A 187 -25.89 -6.67 -11.05
C ILE A 187 -27.07 -5.74 -10.80
N ILE A 188 -26.81 -4.61 -10.12
CA ILE A 188 -27.84 -3.61 -9.81
C ILE A 188 -27.54 -2.21 -10.36
N GLY A 189 -26.34 -1.98 -10.91
CA GLY A 189 -25.95 -0.68 -11.43
C GLY A 189 -24.54 -0.64 -12.03
N TRP A 190 -24.26 0.44 -12.78
CA TRP A 190 -22.96 0.73 -13.37
C TRP A 190 -22.40 2.01 -12.77
N ARG A 191 -21.12 2.00 -12.39
CA ARG A 191 -20.43 3.18 -11.84
C ARG A 191 -19.90 4.12 -12.92
N PHE A 192 -20.73 4.39 -13.94
CA PHE A 192 -20.42 5.26 -15.08
C PHE A 192 -21.58 6.20 -15.41
N VAL A 193 -21.27 7.45 -15.73
CA VAL A 193 -22.19 8.39 -16.38
C VAL A 193 -21.43 9.12 -17.49
N GLU A 194 -22.05 9.40 -18.63
CA GLU A 194 -21.39 10.21 -19.67
C GLU A 194 -21.68 11.70 -19.45
N THR A 195 -20.64 12.53 -19.59
CA THR A 195 -20.75 13.99 -19.54
C THR A 195 -20.52 14.55 -20.93
N PHE A 196 -21.51 15.27 -21.46
CA PHE A 196 -21.47 15.81 -22.82
C PHE A 196 -20.98 17.25 -22.87
N GLU A 197 -20.98 17.94 -21.74
CA GLU A 197 -20.51 19.31 -21.63
C GLU A 197 -18.97 19.33 -21.69
N PRO A 198 -18.36 20.15 -22.56
CA PRO A 198 -16.92 20.29 -22.62
C PRO A 198 -16.37 20.86 -21.32
N ILE A 199 -15.22 20.34 -20.88
CA ILE A 199 -14.50 20.93 -19.75
C ILE A 199 -13.92 22.29 -20.17
N PRO A 200 -13.90 23.32 -19.29
CA PRO A 200 -13.21 24.57 -19.57
C PRO A 200 -11.69 24.37 -19.66
N GLY A 201 -11.05 24.98 -20.65
CA GLY A 201 -9.60 24.86 -20.87
C GLY A 201 -8.73 25.30 -19.70
N ASN A 202 -9.25 26.22 -18.88
CA ASN A 202 -8.60 26.80 -17.72
C ASN A 202 -8.97 26.14 -16.37
N LEU A 203 -9.74 25.05 -16.40
CA LEU A 203 -10.14 24.34 -15.18
C LEU A 203 -8.88 23.90 -14.40
N ASP A 204 -8.85 24.25 -13.11
CA ASP A 204 -7.77 23.93 -12.16
C ASP A 204 -6.38 24.45 -12.54
N GLU A 205 -6.26 25.47 -13.41
CA GLU A 205 -4.96 26.01 -13.85
C GLU A 205 -4.03 26.44 -12.69
N ASP A 206 -4.58 26.91 -11.58
CA ASP A 206 -3.85 27.28 -10.37
C ASP A 206 -3.11 26.09 -9.74
N LEU A 207 -3.62 24.87 -9.89
CA LEU A 207 -2.92 23.64 -9.48
C LEU A 207 -1.71 23.33 -10.38
N PHE A 208 -1.63 23.93 -11.57
CA PHE A 208 -0.49 23.76 -12.49
C PHE A 208 0.51 24.92 -12.41
N ARG A 209 0.10 26.11 -11.93
CA ARG A 209 0.98 27.28 -11.72
C ARG A 209 1.82 27.07 -10.45
N GLY A 210 3.14 26.91 -10.59
CA GLY A 210 4.06 26.63 -9.48
C GLY A 210 5.16 25.59 -9.75
N ARG A 211 5.33 25.13 -11.00
CA ARG A 211 6.47 24.28 -11.38
C ARG A 211 7.79 25.06 -11.23
N ALA A 212 8.77 24.49 -10.53
CA ALA A 212 10.16 24.77 -10.84
C ALA A 212 10.39 24.34 -12.30
N ALA A 213 10.97 25.23 -13.12
CA ALA A 213 11.30 24.95 -14.51
C ALA A 213 12.12 23.64 -14.59
N GLY A 214 11.59 22.60 -15.26
CA GLY A 214 12.42 21.43 -15.60
C GLY A 214 11.78 20.04 -15.68
N THR A 215 10.49 19.82 -15.39
CA THR A 215 9.89 18.49 -15.61
C THR A 215 8.58 18.56 -16.41
N ASP A 216 8.72 18.35 -17.71
CA ASP A 216 7.59 18.07 -18.60
C ASP A 216 7.08 16.66 -18.33
N LEU A 217 6.01 16.54 -17.52
CA LEU A 217 5.23 15.31 -17.47
C LEU A 217 4.56 15.10 -18.83
N PRO A 218 4.83 13.98 -19.53
CA PRO A 218 4.20 13.70 -20.80
C PRO A 218 2.68 13.45 -20.63
N PRO A 219 1.92 13.67 -21.70
CA PRO A 219 0.56 14.20 -21.59
C PRO A 219 -0.55 13.14 -21.43
N ASN A 220 -0.22 11.86 -21.26
CA ASN A 220 -1.20 10.77 -21.32
C ASN A 220 -1.17 9.92 -20.06
N ILE A 221 -2.35 9.55 -19.54
CA ILE A 221 -2.57 8.58 -18.45
C ILE A 221 -1.79 7.28 -18.66
N THR A 222 -1.39 6.95 -19.89
CA THR A 222 -0.96 5.59 -20.20
C THR A 222 0.46 5.21 -19.78
N HIS A 223 1.45 6.08 -19.60
CA HIS A 223 2.83 5.57 -19.37
C HIS A 223 3.82 6.41 -18.53
N GLY A 224 3.46 7.58 -17.99
CA GLY A 224 4.41 8.47 -17.29
C GLY A 224 4.39 8.45 -15.75
N PHE A 225 3.45 7.73 -15.14
CA PHE A 225 3.04 7.96 -13.74
C PHE A 225 3.60 6.97 -12.71
N THR A 226 4.48 6.08 -13.16
CA THR A 226 4.84 4.90 -12.39
C THR A 226 5.46 5.25 -11.02
N GLU A 227 6.15 6.38 -10.87
CA GLU A 227 6.96 6.61 -9.67
C GLU A 227 6.23 7.24 -8.45
N THR A 228 5.04 7.83 -8.63
CA THR A 228 4.39 8.64 -7.57
C THR A 228 3.52 7.85 -6.62
N HIS A 229 2.81 6.82 -7.11
CA HIS A 229 1.84 6.05 -6.35
C HIS A 229 1.66 4.65 -6.96
N VAL A 230 1.00 3.77 -6.21
CA VAL A 230 0.42 2.53 -6.73
C VAL A 230 -1.08 2.75 -6.95
N LEU A 231 -1.58 2.45 -8.15
CA LEU A 231 -2.99 2.49 -8.50
C LEU A 231 -3.58 1.08 -8.50
N LEU A 232 -4.68 0.89 -7.77
CA LEU A 232 -5.58 -0.24 -7.90
C LEU A 232 -6.89 0.24 -8.51
N ALA A 233 -7.14 -0.10 -9.77
CA ALA A 233 -8.36 0.28 -10.47
C ALA A 233 -9.29 -0.92 -10.66
N ALA A 234 -10.59 -0.70 -10.55
CA ALA A 234 -11.60 -1.75 -10.65
C ALA A 234 -11.69 -2.43 -12.02
N CYS A 235 -11.37 -1.72 -13.10
CA CYS A 235 -11.47 -2.23 -14.46
C CYS A 235 -10.53 -1.51 -15.45
N ARG A 236 -10.30 -2.12 -16.61
CA ARG A 236 -9.55 -1.50 -17.73
C ARG A 236 -10.32 -0.35 -18.38
N GLN A 237 -9.62 0.47 -19.19
CA GLN A 237 -10.14 1.64 -19.91
C GLN A 237 -11.30 1.36 -20.90
N LEU A 238 -11.66 0.11 -21.20
CA LEU A 238 -12.83 -0.21 -22.06
C LEU A 238 -13.90 -1.03 -21.33
N GLN A 239 -13.75 -1.17 -20.01
CA GLN A 239 -14.64 -1.95 -19.16
C GLN A 239 -15.40 -1.05 -18.18
N ARG A 240 -16.36 -1.65 -17.48
CA ARG A 240 -17.21 -0.97 -16.50
C ARG A 240 -17.10 -1.65 -15.14
N ALA A 241 -16.91 -0.86 -14.10
CA ALA A 241 -17.14 -1.21 -12.70
C ALA A 241 -18.65 -1.32 -12.40
N ARG A 242 -19.01 -2.40 -11.70
CA ARG A 242 -20.40 -2.80 -11.41
C ARG A 242 -20.73 -2.65 -9.93
N GLU A 243 -22.01 -2.37 -9.65
CA GLU A 243 -22.60 -2.62 -8.34
C GLU A 243 -23.26 -4.00 -8.32
N CYS A 244 -23.01 -4.75 -7.25
CA CYS A 244 -23.63 -6.03 -6.98
C CYS A 244 -24.24 -6.10 -5.58
N ILE A 245 -25.02 -7.14 -5.32
CA ILE A 245 -25.47 -7.49 -3.97
C ILE A 245 -24.42 -8.40 -3.32
N SER A 246 -23.94 -8.02 -2.14
CA SER A 246 -23.05 -8.82 -1.33
C SER A 246 -23.73 -10.12 -0.85
N VAL A 247 -22.95 -11.07 -0.33
CA VAL A 247 -23.52 -12.30 0.27
C VAL A 247 -24.42 -11.98 1.47
N GLU A 248 -24.18 -10.83 2.12
CA GLU A 248 -24.97 -10.33 3.25
C GLU A 248 -26.22 -9.54 2.80
N GLY A 249 -26.52 -9.50 1.50
CA GLY A 249 -27.70 -8.83 0.95
C GLY A 249 -27.57 -7.31 0.80
N THR A 250 -26.36 -6.76 0.94
CA THR A 250 -26.11 -5.32 0.87
C THR A 250 -25.52 -4.90 -0.49
N PRO A 251 -25.99 -3.81 -1.12
CA PRO A 251 -25.34 -3.23 -2.30
C PRO A 251 -23.87 -2.92 -2.04
N CYS A 252 -22.98 -3.26 -2.98
CA CYS A 252 -21.54 -3.02 -2.90
C CYS A 252 -20.90 -3.02 -4.30
N GLY A 253 -19.66 -2.56 -4.41
CA GLY A 253 -18.88 -2.61 -5.63
C GLY A 253 -18.35 -4.02 -5.88
N PHE A 254 -18.44 -4.51 -7.11
CA PHE A 254 -17.99 -5.87 -7.44
C PHE A 254 -16.49 -6.05 -7.19
N PHE A 255 -15.69 -5.02 -7.50
CA PHE A 255 -14.26 -4.99 -7.19
C PHE A 255 -13.99 -4.84 -5.69
N THR A 256 -14.59 -3.84 -5.02
CA THR A 256 -14.36 -3.61 -3.59
C THR A 256 -14.73 -4.84 -2.74
N ASN A 257 -15.83 -5.52 -3.07
CA ASN A 257 -16.22 -6.76 -2.40
C ASN A 257 -15.16 -7.86 -2.55
N ALA A 258 -14.66 -8.07 -3.77
CA ALA A 258 -13.60 -9.05 -4.04
C ALA A 258 -12.28 -8.69 -3.34
N LEU A 259 -11.88 -7.42 -3.42
CA LEU A 259 -10.69 -6.86 -2.79
C LEU A 259 -10.71 -7.07 -1.28
N ILE A 260 -11.79 -6.67 -0.61
CA ILE A 260 -11.90 -6.77 0.85
C ILE A 260 -11.99 -8.22 1.32
N LYS A 261 -12.70 -9.09 0.59
CA LYS A 261 -12.69 -10.54 0.87
C LYS A 261 -11.28 -11.10 0.81
N GLN A 262 -10.53 -10.78 -0.25
CA GLN A 262 -9.17 -11.28 -0.40
C GLN A 262 -8.23 -10.75 0.67
N LEU A 263 -8.31 -9.46 1.00
CA LEU A 263 -7.54 -8.85 2.09
C LEU A 263 -7.84 -9.46 3.46
N ARG A 264 -9.10 -9.84 3.74
CA ARG A 264 -9.48 -10.54 4.97
C ARG A 264 -8.93 -11.97 5.02
N THR A 265 -8.95 -12.70 3.90
CA THR A 265 -8.45 -14.08 3.82
C THR A 265 -6.95 -14.19 4.02
N MET A 266 -6.16 -13.23 3.53
CA MET A 266 -4.69 -13.30 3.61
C MET A 266 -4.12 -13.13 5.03
N GLY A 267 -4.95 -12.69 5.99
CA GLY A 267 -4.56 -12.51 7.38
C GLY A 267 -3.46 -11.45 7.58
N PRO A 268 -3.15 -11.08 8.83
CA PRO A 268 -2.25 -9.96 9.10
C PRO A 268 -0.75 -10.25 8.91
N LYS A 269 -0.37 -11.53 8.74
CA LYS A 269 1.02 -12.01 8.81
C LYS A 269 1.65 -12.34 7.45
N LYS A 270 0.87 -12.36 6.36
CA LYS A 270 1.40 -12.69 5.03
C LYS A 270 1.94 -11.44 4.35
N ALA A 271 3.24 -11.43 4.05
CA ALA A 271 3.83 -10.40 3.20
C ALA A 271 3.32 -10.63 1.77
N VAL A 272 2.54 -9.68 1.25
CA VAL A 272 1.94 -9.72 -0.09
C VAL A 272 2.15 -8.37 -0.73
N THR A 273 2.51 -8.34 -2.00
CA THR A 273 2.67 -7.08 -2.76
C THR A 273 1.35 -6.61 -3.36
N TYR A 274 1.28 -5.37 -3.87
CA TYR A 274 0.08 -4.91 -4.58
C TYR A 274 -0.19 -5.72 -5.85
N ALA A 275 0.86 -6.06 -6.61
CA ALA A 275 0.74 -6.90 -7.80
C ALA A 275 0.22 -8.30 -7.43
N GLU A 276 0.81 -8.95 -6.42
CA GLU A 276 0.36 -10.26 -5.95
C GLU A 276 -1.06 -10.24 -5.40
N LEU A 277 -1.50 -9.15 -4.76
CA LEU A 277 -2.87 -9.00 -4.31
C LEU A 277 -3.84 -9.07 -5.49
N VAL A 278 -3.56 -8.32 -6.55
CA VAL A 278 -4.41 -8.30 -7.75
C VAL A 278 -4.40 -9.64 -8.47
N ASP A 279 -3.24 -10.31 -8.58
CA ASP A 279 -3.12 -11.64 -9.17
C ASP A 279 -3.91 -12.71 -8.40
N ARG A 280 -4.13 -12.50 -7.10
CA ARG A 280 -4.91 -13.40 -6.25
C ARG A 280 -6.39 -13.05 -6.16
N LEU A 281 -6.85 -11.97 -6.80
CA LEU A 281 -8.28 -11.68 -6.87
C LEU A 281 -8.98 -12.78 -7.68
N PRO A 282 -10.23 -13.14 -7.32
CA PRO A 282 -11.01 -14.03 -8.16
C PRO A 282 -11.25 -13.40 -9.53
N THR A 283 -11.40 -14.22 -10.57
CA THR A 283 -11.84 -13.75 -11.87
C THR A 283 -13.19 -13.05 -11.73
N LEU A 284 -13.24 -11.78 -12.09
CA LEU A 284 -14.46 -10.97 -12.11
C LEU A 284 -14.95 -10.89 -13.56
N PRO A 285 -16.09 -11.53 -13.92
CA PRO A 285 -16.60 -11.50 -15.29
C PRO A 285 -16.75 -10.07 -15.83
N ASP A 286 -16.20 -9.81 -17.00
CA ASP A 286 -16.20 -8.52 -17.73
C ASP A 286 -15.58 -7.32 -16.98
N GLN A 287 -14.92 -7.54 -15.85
CA GLN A 287 -14.34 -6.50 -15.02
C GLN A 287 -12.94 -6.93 -14.61
N HIS A 288 -11.89 -6.34 -15.15
CA HIS A 288 -10.51 -6.80 -14.91
C HIS A 288 -9.75 -5.76 -14.07
N PRO A 289 -9.58 -5.98 -12.76
CA PRO A 289 -8.83 -5.08 -11.91
C PRO A 289 -7.41 -4.87 -12.44
N GLN A 290 -6.89 -3.65 -12.32
CA GLN A 290 -5.54 -3.28 -12.73
C GLN A 290 -4.70 -2.87 -11.52
N CYS A 291 -3.41 -3.19 -11.58
CA CYS A 291 -2.40 -2.69 -10.66
C CYS A 291 -1.30 -1.98 -11.45
N GLU A 292 -1.17 -0.68 -11.26
CA GLU A 292 -0.23 0.16 -11.99
C GLU A 292 0.68 0.93 -11.01
N GLY A 293 1.89 1.27 -11.46
CA GLY A 293 2.90 1.94 -10.64
C GLY A 293 4.24 1.20 -10.63
N ALA A 294 5.35 1.94 -10.56
CA ALA A 294 6.72 1.46 -10.39
C ALA A 294 6.89 0.71 -9.07
N ASN A 295 6.10 1.10 -8.06
CA ASN A 295 6.12 0.50 -6.73
C ASN A 295 5.06 -0.61 -6.55
N LYS A 296 4.46 -1.15 -7.62
CA LYS A 296 3.43 -2.19 -7.51
C LYS A 296 3.91 -3.47 -6.81
N ASP A 297 5.22 -3.71 -6.80
CA ASP A 297 5.83 -4.85 -6.14
C ASP A 297 6.20 -4.55 -4.67
N ARG A 298 5.79 -3.38 -4.14
CA ARG A 298 5.86 -3.04 -2.72
C ARG A 298 4.83 -3.84 -1.92
N PHE A 299 5.15 -4.14 -0.66
CA PHE A 299 4.21 -4.76 0.27
C PHE A 299 2.99 -3.87 0.56
N LEU A 300 1.84 -4.54 0.72
CA LEU A 300 0.58 -3.86 0.97
C LEU A 300 0.64 -2.97 2.21
N PHE A 301 0.30 -1.70 2.00
CA PHE A 301 0.08 -0.69 3.03
C PHE A 301 1.26 -0.59 4.01
N GLU A 302 2.49 -0.59 3.50
CA GLU A 302 3.72 -0.53 4.31
C GLU A 302 3.65 0.58 5.36
N LEU A 303 3.26 0.20 6.60
CA LEU A 303 2.81 1.07 7.70
C LEU A 303 3.91 1.83 8.40
N ARG A 304 5.02 2.04 7.73
CA ARG A 304 6.21 2.59 8.33
C ARG A 304 6.96 3.22 7.17
N GLY A 305 7.22 4.53 7.25
CA GLY A 305 8.30 5.13 6.46
C GLY A 305 9.54 4.25 6.56
N PRO A 306 10.41 4.21 5.54
CA PRO A 306 11.19 3.03 5.14
C PRO A 306 11.56 2.13 6.32
N VAL A 307 10.76 1.09 6.57
CA VAL A 307 11.09 0.09 7.59
C VAL A 307 11.51 -1.19 6.94
N ARG A 308 12.84 -1.37 7.00
CA ARG A 308 13.53 -2.53 7.57
C ARG A 308 12.61 -3.74 7.66
N ASP A 309 12.67 -4.54 6.60
CA ASP A 309 12.08 -5.86 6.51
C ASP A 309 12.25 -6.64 7.82
N ARG A 310 11.15 -7.07 8.41
CA ARG A 310 11.10 -7.90 9.63
C ARG A 310 10.68 -9.34 9.33
N ARG A 311 10.95 -9.83 8.11
CA ARG A 311 10.88 -11.26 7.82
C ARG A 311 12.05 -11.97 8.50
N ALA A 312 11.72 -12.89 9.39
CA ALA A 312 12.65 -13.86 9.94
C ALA A 312 12.54 -15.13 9.08
N PHE A 313 13.67 -15.71 8.71
CA PHE A 313 13.73 -16.92 7.92
C PHE A 313 14.47 -18.00 8.71
N GLU A 314 13.93 -19.22 8.69
CA GLU A 314 14.60 -20.36 9.27
C GLU A 314 15.90 -20.65 8.51
N ALA A 315 16.94 -20.96 9.28
CA ALA A 315 18.26 -21.26 8.77
C ALA A 315 18.69 -22.65 9.23
N ALA A 316 19.18 -23.45 8.29
CA ALA A 316 19.79 -24.75 8.56
C ALA A 316 21.30 -24.64 8.30
N VAL A 317 22.11 -25.24 9.18
CA VAL A 317 23.56 -25.34 8.98
C VAL A 317 23.89 -26.72 8.41
N ASP A 318 24.50 -26.76 7.23
CA ASP A 318 24.97 -27.99 6.61
C ASP A 318 26.32 -28.43 7.21
N ALA A 319 26.66 -29.72 7.03
CA ALA A 319 27.86 -30.33 7.62
C ALA A 319 29.20 -29.71 7.16
N ASP A 320 29.18 -28.95 6.05
CA ASP A 320 30.32 -28.22 5.51
C ASP A 320 30.44 -26.78 6.06
N GLY A 321 29.57 -26.39 6.99
CA GLY A 321 29.54 -25.06 7.59
C GLY A 321 28.89 -24.00 6.72
N THR A 322 28.13 -24.39 5.68
CA THR A 322 27.29 -23.44 4.93
C THR A 322 25.92 -23.28 5.59
N VAL A 323 25.37 -22.07 5.54
CA VAL A 323 24.05 -21.78 6.11
C VAL A 323 23.04 -21.70 4.98
N LYS A 324 22.08 -22.62 4.94
CA LYS A 324 20.97 -22.57 4.00
C LYS A 324 19.79 -21.86 4.63
N VAL A 325 19.20 -20.94 3.90
CA VAL A 325 17.96 -20.25 4.29
C VAL A 325 16.88 -20.56 3.27
N GLU A 326 15.68 -20.87 3.73
CA GLU A 326 14.48 -21.09 2.89
C GLU A 326 13.89 -19.77 2.39
N ALA A 327 14.76 -18.92 1.83
CA ALA A 327 14.40 -17.67 1.20
C ALA A 327 15.35 -17.39 0.03
N GLY A 328 14.77 -17.13 -1.13
CA GLY A 328 15.48 -16.94 -2.40
C GLY A 328 15.06 -15.68 -3.16
N SER A 329 15.31 -15.63 -4.47
CA SER A 329 15.02 -14.48 -5.33
C SER A 329 13.53 -14.13 -5.39
N LEU A 330 12.63 -15.11 -5.22
CA LEU A 330 11.19 -14.89 -5.04
C LEU A 330 10.88 -13.97 -3.85
N HIS A 331 11.72 -14.03 -2.82
CA HIS A 331 11.57 -13.22 -1.61
C HIS A 331 12.27 -11.86 -1.75
N GLY A 332 12.99 -11.63 -2.86
CA GLY A 332 13.76 -10.43 -3.18
C GLY A 332 15.21 -10.45 -2.66
N ILE A 333 15.74 -11.63 -2.32
CA ILE A 333 17.15 -11.81 -1.95
C ILE A 333 18.01 -11.80 -3.22
N VAL A 334 19.17 -11.14 -3.15
CA VAL A 334 20.21 -11.15 -4.20
C VAL A 334 21.55 -11.57 -3.60
N VAL A 335 22.51 -11.93 -4.45
CA VAL A 335 23.88 -12.20 -3.98
C VAL A 335 24.43 -10.94 -3.31
N GLY A 336 24.94 -11.10 -2.09
CA GLY A 336 25.42 -10.01 -1.23
C GLY A 336 24.40 -9.50 -0.19
N THR A 337 23.14 -9.93 -0.23
CA THR A 337 22.15 -9.63 0.84
C THR A 337 22.66 -10.18 2.18
N GLN A 338 22.60 -9.36 3.24
CA GLN A 338 23.20 -9.71 4.54
C GLN A 338 22.16 -10.09 5.60
N PHE A 339 22.45 -11.14 6.37
CA PHE A 339 21.62 -11.68 7.44
C PHE A 339 22.32 -11.56 8.78
N VAL A 340 21.55 -11.32 9.84
CA VAL A 340 22.03 -11.35 11.23
C VAL A 340 21.10 -12.23 12.09
N PRO A 341 21.64 -12.93 13.09
CA PRO A 341 20.85 -13.68 14.06
C PRO A 341 19.91 -12.77 14.86
N ALA A 342 18.64 -13.15 15.03
CA ALA A 342 17.64 -12.40 15.77
C ALA A 342 17.80 -12.51 17.30
N GLN A 343 18.33 -13.64 17.78
CA GLN A 343 18.65 -13.88 19.18
C GLN A 343 20.17 -13.91 19.35
N GLN A 344 20.75 -12.90 19.99
CA GLN A 344 22.12 -12.95 20.51
C GLN A 344 22.07 -12.54 21.97
N ALA A 345 22.19 -13.50 22.88
CA ALA A 345 22.48 -13.22 24.28
C ALA A 345 23.88 -12.60 24.35
N PHE A 346 24.00 -11.37 24.85
CA PHE A 346 25.30 -10.73 25.08
C PHE A 346 25.77 -11.03 26.49
N GLU A 347 26.83 -11.84 26.60
CA GLU A 347 27.90 -11.55 27.54
C GLU A 347 29.16 -11.22 26.72
N ASP A 348 29.59 -9.98 26.84
CA ASP A 348 30.88 -9.41 26.43
C ASP A 348 31.49 -9.73 25.03
N LYS A 349 31.59 -8.65 24.23
CA LYS A 349 32.69 -8.40 23.26
C LYS A 349 32.93 -9.38 22.09
N GLN A 350 31.90 -9.92 21.45
CA GLN A 350 32.07 -10.48 20.10
C GLN A 350 31.24 -9.73 19.05
N GLN A 351 31.85 -9.54 17.88
CA GLN A 351 31.28 -8.87 16.71
C GLN A 351 29.88 -9.43 16.39
N ARG A 352 28.97 -8.56 15.93
CA ARG A 352 27.69 -9.00 15.36
C ARG A 352 27.98 -9.98 14.21
N LEU A 353 27.66 -11.25 14.41
CA LEU A 353 27.75 -12.28 13.38
C LEU A 353 26.87 -11.86 12.21
N THR A 354 27.50 -11.63 11.06
CA THR A 354 26.82 -11.18 9.84
C THR A 354 27.14 -12.18 8.74
N PHE A 355 26.11 -12.67 8.08
CA PHE A 355 26.20 -13.58 6.95
C PHE A 355 25.84 -12.84 5.66
N ALA A 356 26.40 -13.23 4.52
CA ALA A 356 26.01 -12.74 3.22
C ALA A 356 25.55 -13.89 2.33
N ALA A 357 24.48 -13.67 1.54
CA ALA A 357 24.05 -14.60 0.50
C ALA A 357 25.12 -14.69 -0.59
N VAL A 358 25.70 -15.88 -0.75
CA VAL A 358 26.72 -16.16 -1.77
C VAL A 358 26.14 -16.91 -2.97
N SER A 359 24.98 -17.54 -2.81
CA SER A 359 24.22 -18.19 -3.87
C SER A 359 22.73 -18.04 -3.60
N VAL A 360 21.94 -17.74 -4.64
CA VAL A 360 20.50 -17.48 -4.52
C VAL A 360 19.75 -18.28 -5.58
N CYS A 361 18.86 -19.15 -5.13
CA CYS A 361 17.88 -19.88 -5.93
C CYS A 361 16.52 -19.17 -5.85
N LEU A 362 15.49 -19.71 -6.50
CA LEU A 362 14.16 -19.09 -6.52
C LEU A 362 13.56 -18.96 -5.10
N ASP A 363 13.63 -20.02 -4.31
CA ASP A 363 12.99 -20.14 -2.99
C ASP A 363 13.99 -20.26 -1.82
N SER A 364 15.29 -20.32 -2.10
CA SER A 364 16.32 -20.56 -1.11
C SER A 364 17.63 -19.84 -1.42
N SER A 365 18.49 -19.68 -0.41
CA SER A 365 19.82 -19.09 -0.57
C SER A 365 20.84 -19.76 0.35
N ILE A 366 22.12 -19.66 -0.03
CA ILE A 366 23.25 -20.13 0.75
C ILE A 366 24.01 -18.91 1.26
N LEU A 367 24.28 -18.88 2.55
CA LEU A 367 24.97 -17.79 3.23
C LEU A 367 26.35 -18.22 3.73
N ARG A 368 27.25 -17.24 3.84
CA ARG A 368 28.55 -17.38 4.50
C ARG A 368 28.84 -16.22 5.45
N PRO A 369 29.57 -16.44 6.56
CA PRO A 369 30.04 -15.36 7.43
C PRO A 369 30.87 -14.34 6.65
N ILE A 370 30.65 -13.05 6.91
CA ILE A 370 31.40 -11.95 6.27
C ILE A 370 32.77 -11.77 6.94
N ALA A 371 32.86 -12.07 8.23
CA ALA A 371 34.11 -12.06 8.99
C ALA A 371 34.43 -13.49 9.47
N PRO A 372 35.72 -13.89 9.51
CA PRO A 372 36.12 -15.14 10.12
C PRO A 372 35.82 -15.08 11.62
N VAL A 373 34.92 -15.94 12.06
CA VAL A 373 34.58 -16.16 13.46
C VAL A 373 34.74 -17.66 13.68
N ASP A 374 35.45 -18.06 14.72
CA ASP A 374 35.55 -19.47 15.12
C ASP A 374 34.29 -19.86 15.92
N ASP A 375 33.80 -21.09 15.75
CA ASP A 375 32.72 -21.69 16.55
C ASP A 375 31.36 -20.96 16.57
N TRP A 376 30.87 -20.47 15.42
CA TRP A 376 29.56 -19.80 15.31
C TRP A 376 28.36 -20.74 15.13
N VAL A 377 28.58 -22.01 14.77
CA VAL A 377 27.50 -22.98 14.48
C VAL A 377 26.55 -23.21 15.67
N PRO A 378 27.04 -23.37 16.92
CA PRO A 378 26.16 -23.53 18.09
C PRO A 378 25.28 -22.30 18.37
N LEU A 379 25.69 -21.12 17.92
CA LEU A 379 24.97 -19.85 18.12
C LEU A 379 23.76 -19.69 17.17
N LEU A 380 23.62 -20.56 16.17
CA LEU A 380 22.48 -20.52 15.23
C LEU A 380 21.36 -21.51 15.58
N HIS A 381 21.59 -22.43 16.51
CA HIS A 381 20.56 -23.40 16.92
C HIS A 381 19.36 -22.68 17.53
N GLY A 382 18.17 -22.90 16.96
CA GLY A 382 16.92 -22.25 17.40
C GLY A 382 16.86 -20.75 17.13
N THR A 383 17.79 -20.21 16.34
CA THR A 383 17.86 -18.78 16.04
C THR A 383 17.32 -18.51 14.65
N GLU A 384 16.38 -17.57 14.54
CA GLU A 384 15.92 -17.07 13.26
C GLU A 384 16.93 -16.06 12.68
N LEU A 385 17.13 -16.09 11.36
CA LEU A 385 17.93 -15.08 10.68
C LEU A 385 17.00 -14.00 10.13
N VAL A 386 17.33 -12.74 10.43
CA VAL A 386 16.65 -11.58 9.86
C VAL A 386 17.54 -10.88 8.86
N VAL A 387 16.93 -10.30 7.83
CA VAL A 387 17.68 -9.55 6.82
C VAL A 387 18.13 -8.22 7.42
N SER A 388 19.43 -8.10 7.65
CA SER A 388 20.04 -6.90 8.25
C SER A 388 20.31 -5.80 7.23
N ASN A 389 20.44 -6.17 5.96
CA ASN A 389 20.67 -5.26 4.86
C ASN A 389 19.95 -5.75 3.60
N TRP A 390 18.92 -5.00 3.18
CA TRP A 390 18.18 -5.26 1.96
C TRP A 390 18.91 -4.60 0.79
N ASN A 391 19.72 -5.37 0.06
CA ASN A 391 20.51 -4.80 -1.03
C ASN A 391 19.70 -4.75 -2.33
N ASN A 392 19.28 -3.55 -2.72
CA ASN A 392 18.80 -3.18 -4.06
C ASN A 392 18.89 -1.63 -4.20
N GLU A 393 19.99 -0.95 -3.89
CA GLU A 393 21.18 -0.86 -4.78
C GLU A 393 22.55 -0.97 -4.04
N SER A 394 22.51 -0.84 -2.71
CA SER A 394 23.56 -0.80 -1.67
C SER A 394 23.23 0.43 -0.81
N ALA A 395 22.37 0.31 0.21
CA ALA A 395 22.14 1.39 1.18
C ALA A 395 21.99 0.82 2.59
N LEU A 396 22.99 1.10 3.44
CA LEU A 396 23.15 0.59 4.81
C LEU A 396 22.36 1.41 5.84
N MET A 397 21.84 0.78 6.90
CA MET A 397 21.59 1.47 8.18
C MET A 397 21.61 0.57 9.43
N LYS A 398 22.39 0.97 10.45
CA LYS A 398 22.44 0.40 11.82
C LYS A 398 21.14 0.67 12.60
N VAL A 399 20.84 -0.10 13.66
CA VAL A 399 20.47 0.36 15.04
C VAL A 399 20.11 -0.84 15.97
N ILE A 400 19.97 -0.54 17.27
CA ILE A 400 20.10 -1.32 18.52
C ILE A 400 18.74 -1.82 19.08
N LEU A 401 18.80 -2.77 20.02
CA LEU A 401 17.75 -3.61 20.63
C LEU A 401 16.98 -2.98 21.81
N GLN A 402 15.74 -3.44 22.03
CA GLN A 402 15.09 -3.49 23.35
C GLN A 402 14.14 -4.72 23.42
N SER A 403 14.12 -5.35 24.60
CA SER A 403 13.45 -6.60 24.96
C SER A 403 12.02 -6.39 25.46
N ASP A 404 11.20 -7.45 25.45
CA ASP A 404 10.24 -7.69 26.51
C ASP A 404 10.30 -9.17 26.92
N ASP A 405 10.45 -9.37 28.23
CA ASP A 405 10.53 -10.64 28.93
C ASP A 405 9.20 -11.40 28.94
N GLY A 406 9.31 -12.73 29.03
CA GLY A 406 8.29 -13.56 29.69
C GLY A 406 7.65 -14.64 28.80
N CYS A 407 8.05 -15.90 28.96
CA CYS A 407 7.33 -16.83 29.84
C CYS A 407 7.97 -18.23 29.81
N SER A 408 8.39 -18.66 30.99
CA SER A 408 8.71 -19.99 31.51
C SER A 408 8.16 -21.22 30.78
N LEU A 409 9.02 -22.23 30.57
CA LEU A 409 8.72 -23.63 30.91
C LEU A 409 9.98 -24.27 31.52
N ALA A 410 9.86 -24.71 32.77
CA ALA A 410 10.87 -25.51 33.46
C ALA A 410 10.86 -26.96 32.93
N PRO A 411 11.99 -27.69 32.91
CA PRO A 411 11.97 -29.14 32.73
C PRO A 411 12.13 -29.84 34.08
N SER A 412 11.13 -30.63 34.46
CA SER A 412 11.27 -31.77 35.37
C SER A 412 10.90 -33.03 34.58
N ASP A 413 11.89 -33.76 34.07
CA ASP A 413 12.05 -35.21 34.30
C ASP A 413 13.31 -35.73 33.57
N PRO A 414 14.28 -36.37 34.25
CA PRO A 414 15.46 -36.96 33.65
C PRO A 414 15.38 -38.50 33.70
N ASP A 415 14.55 -39.14 32.88
CA ASP A 415 14.78 -40.55 32.52
C ASP A 415 13.83 -41.05 31.40
N CYS A 416 14.35 -41.16 30.18
CA CYS A 416 14.01 -42.25 29.27
C CYS A 416 15.01 -42.33 28.11
N ARG A 417 15.81 -43.39 28.14
CA ARG A 417 16.81 -43.74 27.11
C ARG A 417 16.16 -44.40 25.88
N ALA A 418 16.88 -44.28 24.76
CA ALA A 418 16.88 -45.12 23.55
C ALA A 418 15.77 -44.90 22.49
N ASN A 419 16.14 -44.47 21.27
CA ASN A 419 16.57 -45.34 20.14
C ASN A 419 16.46 -44.55 18.80
N PRO A 420 17.50 -44.49 17.93
CA PRO A 420 17.43 -43.80 16.65
C PRO A 420 17.03 -44.77 15.52
N ALA A 421 15.80 -44.69 15.02
CA ALA A 421 15.44 -45.35 13.77
C ALA A 421 14.16 -44.74 13.14
N GLN A 422 14.28 -44.42 11.85
CA GLN A 422 13.22 -44.33 10.85
C GLN A 422 12.23 -43.15 10.94
N PHE A 423 12.47 -42.13 10.10
CA PHE A 423 11.36 -41.53 9.35
C PHE A 423 11.65 -41.54 7.85
N HIS A 424 10.87 -42.38 7.17
CA HIS A 424 10.80 -42.51 5.73
C HIS A 424 10.20 -41.26 5.09
N ARG A 425 10.78 -40.91 3.93
CA ARG A 425 10.16 -40.10 2.87
C ARG A 425 8.68 -40.45 2.67
N ARG A 426 7.81 -39.45 2.68
CA ARG A 426 6.59 -39.46 1.84
C ARG A 426 6.45 -38.13 1.11
N ARG A 427 6.49 -38.24 -0.21
CA ARG A 427 5.93 -37.29 -1.17
C ARG A 427 4.44 -37.15 -0.90
N LEU A 428 3.92 -35.93 -1.04
CA LEU A 428 2.51 -35.71 -1.36
C LEU A 428 2.44 -34.97 -2.68
N THR A 429 1.87 -35.68 -3.65
CA THR A 429 1.32 -35.17 -4.90
C THR A 429 -0.15 -34.87 -4.62
N ILE A 430 -0.55 -33.61 -4.70
CA ILE A 430 -1.54 -32.94 -5.57
C ILE A 430 -1.74 -31.55 -4.95
#